data_AF-A0A7K4DVW1-F1
#
_entry.id   AF-A0A7K4DVW1-F1
#
_cell.length_a   1.000
_cell.length_b   1.000
_cell.length_c   1.000
_cell.angle_alpha   90.00
_cell.angle_beta   90.00
_cell.angle_gamma   90.00
#
_symmetry.space_group_name_H-M   'P 1'
#
loop_
_entity.id
_entity.type
_entity.pdbx_description
1 polymer ?
#
loop_
_entity_poly.entity_id
_entity_poly.type
_entity_poly.pdbx_seq_one_letter_code
_entity_poly.pdbx_strand_id
1 'polypeptide(L)' 'MEFEKDIQALRQALEDTENRIKKLEQHKESVIKELRDSKSDDDSNNETLRRLEKNLENLNKKRELIIKELED' A
#
# COMPACT_ATOMS: atom_id res chain seq x y z
N MET A 1 -23.24 -15.19 14.38
CA MET A 1 -23.96 -15.14 13.08
C MET A 1 -22.91 -15.13 11.96
N GLU A 2 -23.23 -15.57 10.75
CA GLU A 2 -22.26 -15.59 9.62
C GLU A 2 -21.82 -14.16 9.24
N PHE A 3 -22.78 -13.24 9.17
CA PHE A 3 -22.56 -11.81 8.93
C PHE A 3 -21.54 -11.13 9.88
N GLU A 4 -21.56 -11.45 11.18
CA GLU A 4 -20.60 -10.88 12.14
C GLU A 4 -19.17 -11.36 11.88
N LYS A 5 -19.01 -12.59 11.37
CA LYS A 5 -17.69 -13.13 11.00
C LYS A 5 -17.19 -12.47 9.72
N ASP A 6 -18.08 -12.21 8.77
CA ASP A 6 -17.72 -11.53 7.51
C ASP A 6 -17.27 -10.08 7.79
N ILE A 7 -17.98 -9.35 8.66
CA ILE A 7 -17.55 -8.01 9.10
C ILE A 7 -16.17 -8.05 9.79
N GLN A 8 -15.93 -9.03 10.66
CA GLN A 8 -14.62 -9.18 11.32
C GLN A 8 -13.51 -9.46 10.29
N ALA A 9 -13.79 -10.33 9.32
CA ALA A 9 -12.85 -10.63 8.24
C ALA A 9 -12.52 -9.40 7.40
N LEU A 10 -13.54 -8.58 7.05
CA LEU A 10 -13.35 -7.32 6.33
C LEU A 10 -12.52 -6.31 7.13
N ARG A 11 -12.76 -6.17 8.43
CA ARG A 11 -11.96 -5.29 9.30
C ARG A 11 -10.51 -5.74 9.39
N GLN A 12 -10.26 -7.05 9.52
CA GLN A 12 -8.89 -7.58 9.51
C GLN A 12 -8.21 -7.34 8.16
N ALA A 13 -8.93 -7.58 7.06
CA ALA A 13 -8.41 -7.34 5.72
C ALA A 13 -8.10 -5.85 5.48
N LEU A 14 -8.89 -4.94 6.06
CA LEU A 14 -8.64 -3.50 6.04
C LEU A 14 -7.34 -3.16 6.79
N GLU A 15 -7.22 -3.62 8.04
CA GLU A 15 -6.03 -3.40 8.87
C GLU A 15 -4.76 -3.93 8.19
N ASP A 16 -4.81 -5.14 7.65
CA ASP A 16 -3.68 -5.75 6.93
C ASP A 16 -3.29 -4.92 5.69
N THR A 17 -4.29 -4.41 4.96
CA THR A 17 -4.08 -3.58 3.78
C THR A 17 -3.45 -2.23 4.15
N GLU A 18 -3.93 -1.58 5.21
CA GLU A 18 -3.37 -0.32 5.72
C GLU A 18 -1.93 -0.50 6.23
N ASN A 19 -1.67 -1.58 6.98
CA ASN A 19 -0.32 -1.92 7.43
C ASN A 19 0.63 -2.17 6.26
N ARG A 20 0.14 -2.78 5.17
CA ARG A 20 0.94 -2.99 3.96
C ARG A 20 1.23 -1.69 3.22
N ILE A 21 0.25 -0.80 3.10
CA ILE A 21 0.42 0.54 2.52
C ILE A 21 1.52 1.29 3.26
N LYS A 22 1.41 1.39 4.60
CA LYS A 22 2.40 2.10 5.42
C LYS A 22 3.83 1.59 5.22
N LYS A 23 4.02 0.27 5.16
CA LYS A 23 5.35 -0.33 4.90
C LYS A 23 5.88 0.01 3.51
N LEU A 24 5.02 0.06 2.50
CA LEU A 24 5.41 0.40 1.13
C LEU A 24 5.71 1.89 0.99
N GLU A 25 4.99 2.77 1.69
CA GLU A 25 5.29 4.20 1.76
C GLU A 25 6.67 4.45 2.40
N GLN A 26 6.97 3.79 3.51
CA GLN A 26 8.30 3.87 4.15
C GLN A 26 9.43 3.40 3.23
N HIS A 27 9.19 2.33 2.45
CA HIS A 27 10.16 1.86 1.46
C HIS A 27 10.32 2.87 0.32
N LYS A 28 9.21 3.45 -0.16
CA LYS A 28 9.22 4.50 -1.19
C LYS A 28 10.07 5.70 -0.75
N GLU A 29 9.87 6.17 0.48
CA GLU A 29 10.66 7.27 1.06
C GLU A 29 12.15 6.95 1.15
N SER A 30 12.47 5.70 1.52
CA SER A 30 13.86 5.23 1.59
C SER A 30 14.53 5.24 0.21
N VAL A 31 13.85 4.71 -0.82
CA VAL A 31 14.34 4.71 -2.22
C VAL A 31 14.49 6.13 -2.76
N ILE A 32 13.55 7.04 -2.46
CA ILE A 32 13.64 8.46 -2.82
C ILE A 32 14.87 9.10 -2.18
N LYS A 33 15.12 8.80 -0.90
CA LYS A 33 16.29 9.31 -0.19
C LYS A 33 17.58 8.79 -0.80
N GLU A 34 17.66 7.51 -1.14
CA GLU A 34 18.82 6.90 -1.81
C GLU A 34 19.10 7.56 -3.16
N LEU A 35 18.06 7.76 -4.00
CA LEU A 35 18.18 8.49 -5.27
C LEU A 35 18.71 9.91 -5.09
N ARG A 36 18.22 10.62 -4.07
CA ARG A 36 18.66 12.00 -3.80
C ARG A 36 20.11 12.06 -3.32
N ASP A 37 20.49 11.14 -2.42
CA ASP A 37 21.78 11.16 -1.74
C ASP A 37 22.90 10.57 -2.64
N SER A 38 22.57 9.66 -3.58
CA SER A 38 23.54 9.04 -4.50
C SER A 38 23.98 9.93 -5.67
N LYS A 39 23.24 11.02 -5.97
CA LYS A 39 23.47 11.90 -7.15
C LYS A 39 23.60 11.17 -8.49
N SER A 40 23.16 9.91 -8.58
CA SER A 40 23.13 9.15 -9.83
C SER A 40 21.70 8.86 -10.21
N ASP A 41 21.34 9.10 -11.48
CA ASP A 41 20.17 8.49 -12.10
C ASP A 41 20.40 6.97 -12.15
N ASP A 42 19.99 6.30 -11.08
CA ASP A 42 19.97 4.84 -11.01
C ASP A 42 18.64 4.36 -11.56
N ASP A 43 18.66 3.93 -12.82
CA ASP A 43 17.50 3.37 -13.53
C ASP A 43 16.81 2.24 -12.73
N SER A 44 17.56 1.47 -11.93
CA SER A 44 17.00 0.42 -11.07
C SER A 44 16.14 0.99 -9.94
N ASN A 45 16.60 2.07 -9.31
CA ASN A 45 15.86 2.73 -8.25
C ASN A 45 14.63 3.47 -8.80
N ASN A 46 14.75 4.08 -9.99
CA ASN A 46 13.62 4.69 -10.69
C ASN A 46 12.54 3.66 -11.05
N GLU A 47 12.92 2.48 -11.56
CA GLU A 47 11.99 1.38 -11.84
C GLU A 47 11.36 0.82 -10.56
N THR A 48 12.16 0.70 -9.48
CA THR A 48 11.66 0.30 -8.16
C THR A 48 10.60 1.28 -7.65
N LEU A 49 10.85 2.58 -7.80
CA LEU A 49 9.91 3.63 -7.38
C LEU A 49 8.58 3.53 -8.15
N ARG A 50 8.63 3.37 -9.48
CA ARG A 50 7.43 3.20 -10.32
C ARG A 50 6.60 1.99 -9.91
N ARG A 51 7.26 0.87 -9.59
CA ARG A 51 6.59 -0.36 -9.10
C ARG A 51 5.95 -0.14 -7.74
N LEU A 52 6.62 0.57 -6.83
CA LEU A 52 6.07 0.91 -5.52
C LEU A 52 4.82 1.79 -5.65
N GLU A 53 4.86 2.79 -6.52
CA GLU A 53 3.71 3.67 -6.78
C GLU A 53 2.51 2.91 -7.33
N LYS A 54 2.71 2.05 -8.32
CA LYS A 54 1.63 1.21 -8.86
C LYS A 54 1.05 0.25 -7.81
N ASN A 55 1.90 -0.32 -6.97
CA ASN A 55 1.44 -1.20 -5.88
C ASN A 55 0.64 -0.43 -4.83
N LEU A 56 1.09 0.76 -4.45
CA LEU A 56 0.37 1.64 -3.52
C LEU A 56 -0.99 2.06 -4.09
N GLU A 57 -1.06 2.43 -5.36
CA GLU A 57 -2.32 2.77 -6.04
C GLU A 57 -3.32 1.61 -5.98
N ASN A 58 -2.87 0.39 -6.30
CA ASN A 58 -3.72 -0.80 -6.27
C ASN A 58 -4.20 -1.14 -4.85
N LEU A 59 -3.34 -0.99 -3.84
CA LEU A 59 -3.70 -1.23 -2.44
C LEU A 59 -4.67 -0.17 -1.92
N ASN A 60 -4.51 1.09 -2.32
CA ASN A 60 -5.47 2.16 -1.98
C ASN A 60 -6.84 1.88 -2.58
N LYS A 61 -6.92 1.46 -3.85
CA LYS A 61 -8.19 1.00 -4.45
C LYS A 61 -8.80 -0.17 -3.69
N LYS A 62 -7.99 -1.18 -3.31
CA LYS A 62 -8.47 -2.31 -2.49
C LYS A 62 -9.00 -1.83 -1.14
N ARG A 63 -8.29 -0.91 -0.48
CA ARG A 63 -8.70 -0.32 0.79
C ARG A 63 -10.05 0.39 0.67
N GLU A 64 -10.24 1.21 -0.36
CA GLU A 64 -11.50 1.89 -0.63
C GLU A 64 -12.67 0.91 -0.86
N LEU A 65 -12.44 -0.18 -1.59
CA LEU A 65 -13.46 -1.22 -1.78
C LEU A 65 -13.86 -1.90 -0.47
N ILE A 66 -12.89 -2.22 0.39
CA ILE A 66 -13.17 -2.82 1.71
C ILE A 66 -13.94 -1.85 2.60
N ILE A 67 -13.58 -0.56 2.59
CA ILE A 67 -14.30 0.47 3.35
C ILE A 67 -15.75 0.56 2.87
N LYS A 68 -15.97 0.59 1.55
CA LYS A 68 -17.32 0.64 0.99
C LYS A 68 -18.16 -0.57 1.42
N GLU A 69 -17.60 -1.78 1.36
CA GLU A 69 -18.28 -3.00 1.80
C GLU A 69 -18.61 -3.01 3.31
N LEU A 70 -17.85 -2.25 4.13
CA LEU A 70 -18.11 -2.09 5.56
C LEU A 70 -19.17 -1.01 5.85
N GLU A 71 -19.45 -0.12 4.90
CA GLU A 71 -20.42 0.98 5.01
C GLU A 71 -21.80 0.63 4.41
N ASP A 72 -21.85 -0.35 3.49
CA ASP A 72 -23.07 -0.92 2.89
C ASP A 72 -23.82 -1.87 3.87
#